data_AF-A0A5Q4FEI9-F1
#
_entry.id   AF-A0A5Q4FEI9-F1
#
_cell.length_a   1.000
_cell.length_b   1.000
_cell.length_c   1.000
_cell.angle_alpha   90.00
_cell.angle_beta   90.00
_cell.angle_gamma   90.00
#
_symmetry.space_group_name_H-M   'P 1'
#
loop_
_entity.id
_entity.type
_entity.pdbx_description
1 polymer ?
#
loop_
_entity_poly.entity_id
_entity_poly.type
_entity_poly.pdbx_seq_one_letter_code
_entity_poly.pdbx_strand_id
1 'polypeptide(L)'
;MDGVCLCSVEDIYMLINVNFALSHKVPFLFLNLSVNMKICTLLPNCVILFPFRHSFKFFVTYTPMILKGKKTIPLLLFSVMLLIGLPSLSQVVDVETHRTQADTLQRFAGGFGIGLEISKNTSKIINLKNSADLTYSTRQHEFLILGRNNFLRVEGSNVLNDGFIHLRSVLYRNRSIAPEFFLQAQYNLDWGLKRRGLAGSAVRIRFAQTEYFRAFASTGLMIENEIWQNDEKSLREERTLLKSTTSVNVRGRIAENLDFAAISYYQARPDRFFKPRFTSDWQLRFRMSENLRFVFQFVSTYDSDPPFSSSDFIYEINNMIEVRF
;
A
#
# COMPACT_ATOMS: atom_id res chain seq x y z
N MET A 1 -10.47 45.69 -13.95
CA MET A 1 -9.14 45.22 -14.41
C MET A 1 -9.15 43.73 -14.22
N ASP A 2 -9.42 43.00 -15.29
CA ASP A 2 -9.64 41.56 -15.24
C ASP A 2 -8.29 40.84 -15.14
N GLY A 3 -7.97 40.39 -13.93
CA GLY A 3 -6.78 39.60 -13.66
C GLY A 3 -6.94 38.19 -14.23
N VAL A 4 -6.33 37.94 -15.39
CA VAL A 4 -6.23 36.58 -15.94
C VAL A 4 -5.34 35.74 -15.01
N CYS A 5 -5.95 34.84 -14.25
CA CYS A 5 -5.23 33.87 -13.43
C CYS A 5 -4.49 32.88 -14.34
N LEU A 6 -3.18 33.05 -14.47
CA LEU A 6 -2.31 32.08 -15.14
C LEU A 6 -2.06 30.88 -14.22
N CYS A 7 -2.62 29.72 -14.56
CA CYS A 7 -2.10 28.45 -14.03
C CYS A 7 -0.66 28.27 -14.52
N SER A 8 0.27 28.01 -13.60
CA SER A 8 1.54 27.39 -13.97
C SER A 8 1.26 25.95 -14.39
N VAL A 9 1.46 25.63 -15.68
CA VAL A 9 1.25 24.28 -16.21
C VAL A 9 2.59 23.55 -16.20
N GLU A 10 2.83 22.75 -15.18
CA GLU A 10 3.87 21.72 -15.24
C GLU A 10 3.33 20.53 -16.05
N ASP A 11 3.77 20.42 -17.31
CA ASP A 11 3.51 19.25 -18.14
C ASP A 11 4.43 18.09 -17.70
N ILE A 12 3.90 17.22 -16.83
CA ILE A 12 4.58 15.97 -16.42
C ILE A 12 4.38 14.91 -17.52
N TYR A 13 5.41 14.75 -18.36
CA TYR A 13 5.46 13.70 -19.37
C TYR A 13 5.93 12.37 -18.76
N MET A 14 4.99 11.44 -18.50
CA MET A 14 5.34 10.08 -18.10
C MET A 14 5.44 9.16 -19.33
N LEU A 15 6.66 8.99 -19.84
CA LEU A 15 7.00 8.01 -20.87
C LEU A 15 7.20 6.63 -20.24
N ILE A 16 6.23 5.73 -20.39
CA ILE A 16 6.32 4.35 -19.92
C ILE A 16 6.73 3.45 -21.10
N ASN A 17 8.03 3.19 -21.22
CA ASN A 17 8.57 2.23 -22.18
C ASN A 17 8.39 0.79 -21.65
N VAL A 18 7.37 0.08 -22.16
CA VAL A 18 7.14 -1.34 -21.81
C VAL A 18 7.69 -2.24 -22.92
N ASN A 19 8.88 -2.80 -22.70
CA ASN A 19 9.47 -3.78 -23.60
C ASN A 19 8.99 -5.20 -23.25
N PHE A 20 8.18 -5.80 -24.13
CA PHE A 20 7.82 -7.22 -24.03
C PHE A 20 8.75 -8.09 -24.87
N ALA A 21 9.44 -9.03 -24.23
CA ALA A 21 10.11 -10.14 -24.89
C ALA A 21 9.28 -11.42 -24.73
N LEU A 22 8.46 -11.74 -25.73
CA LEU A 22 7.76 -13.02 -25.81
C LEU A 22 8.58 -14.04 -26.61
N SER A 23 8.56 -15.28 -26.13
CA SER A 23 9.42 -16.42 -26.48
C SER A 23 9.80 -16.60 -27.96
N HIS A 24 10.98 -17.19 -28.18
CA HIS A 24 11.60 -17.50 -29.48
C HIS A 24 10.64 -18.05 -30.56
N LYS A 25 10.03 -17.16 -31.37
CA LYS A 25 9.70 -17.35 -32.81
C LYS A 25 9.00 -16.17 -33.51
N VAL A 26 8.79 -15.03 -32.87
CA VAL A 26 8.14 -13.84 -33.47
C VAL A 26 9.03 -12.60 -33.23
N PRO A 27 9.21 -11.67 -34.20
CA PRO A 27 9.98 -10.45 -33.98
C PRO A 27 9.28 -9.50 -32.97
N PHE A 28 10.10 -8.72 -32.26
CA PHE A 28 9.70 -7.86 -31.14
C PHE A 28 8.55 -6.91 -31.45
N LEU A 29 7.58 -6.83 -30.53
CA LEU A 29 6.51 -5.84 -30.54
C LEU A 29 6.89 -4.68 -29.60
N PHE A 30 7.25 -3.52 -30.14
CA PHE A 30 7.46 -2.30 -29.36
C PHE A 30 6.11 -1.63 -29.10
N LEU A 31 5.65 -1.63 -27.85
CA LEU A 31 4.43 -0.95 -27.43
C LEU A 31 4.79 0.32 -26.65
N ASN A 32 4.84 1.47 -27.32
CA ASN A 32 5.05 2.75 -26.68
C ASN A 32 3.72 3.26 -26.09
N LEU A 33 3.62 3.34 -24.77
CA LEU A 33 2.46 3.90 -24.07
C LEU A 33 2.84 5.25 -23.45
N SER A 34 2.40 6.35 -24.08
CA SER A 34 2.52 7.69 -23.49
C SER A 34 1.24 8.06 -22.75
N VAL A 35 1.36 8.38 -21.47
CA VAL A 35 0.25 8.90 -20.66
C VAL A 35 0.56 10.34 -20.31
N ASN A 36 -0.14 11.28 -20.96
CA ASN A 36 -0.04 12.70 -20.63
C ASN A 36 -1.05 13.04 -19.54
N MET A 37 -0.56 13.49 -18.38
CA MET A 37 -1.39 13.90 -17.25
C MET A 37 -1.07 15.33 -16.86
N LYS A 38 -2.04 16.24 -17.00
CA LYS A 38 -1.92 17.63 -16.52
C LYS A 38 -2.48 17.72 -15.11
N ILE A 39 -1.65 18.15 -14.17
CA ILE A 39 -2.05 18.46 -12.79
C ILE A 39 -2.13 19.99 -12.66
N CYS A 40 -3.19 20.51 -12.06
CA CYS A 40 -3.29 21.92 -11.68
C CYS A 40 -3.31 22.04 -10.16
N THR A 41 -2.35 22.77 -9.60
CA THR A 41 -2.33 23.17 -8.20
C THR A 41 -3.22 24.40 -7.99
N LEU A 42 -4.15 24.32 -7.05
CA LEU A 42 -5.06 25.41 -6.69
C LEU A 42 -4.48 26.25 -5.55
N LEU A 43 -4.51 27.57 -5.69
CA LEU A 43 -4.24 28.52 -4.61
C LEU A 43 -5.43 28.57 -3.62
N PRO A 44 -5.22 28.98 -2.34
CA PRO A 44 -6.11 28.59 -1.24
C PRO A 44 -7.55 29.10 -1.25
N ASN A 45 -7.91 30.06 -2.11
CA ASN A 45 -9.16 30.83 -2.03
C ASN A 45 -9.98 30.84 -3.34
N CYS A 46 -10.06 29.72 -4.06
CA CYS A 46 -10.91 29.59 -5.25
C CYS A 46 -11.91 28.41 -5.16
N VAL A 47 -13.17 28.69 -5.50
CA VAL A 47 -14.24 27.71 -5.72
C VAL A 47 -14.86 28.02 -7.09
N ILE A 48 -15.06 27.00 -7.94
CA ILE A 48 -16.22 26.85 -8.87
C ILE A 48 -16.10 25.54 -9.69
N LEU A 49 -17.27 25.04 -10.10
CA LEU A 49 -17.49 23.82 -10.87
C LEU A 49 -17.16 23.96 -12.37
N PHE A 50 -16.79 22.86 -13.07
CA PHE A 50 -17.53 22.27 -14.21
C PHE A 50 -16.79 21.03 -14.81
N PRO A 51 -17.27 20.29 -15.85
CA PRO A 51 -17.10 18.84 -15.91
C PRO A 51 -15.98 18.39 -16.85
N PHE A 52 -15.30 17.29 -16.50
CA PHE A 52 -14.29 16.68 -17.37
C PHE A 52 -14.89 15.70 -18.38
N ARG A 53 -14.59 15.92 -19.67
CA ARG A 53 -14.77 14.96 -20.76
C ARG A 53 -13.41 14.72 -21.40
N HIS A 54 -12.82 13.55 -21.17
CA HIS A 54 -11.56 13.16 -21.81
C HIS A 54 -11.79 12.26 -23.03
N SER A 55 -10.95 12.44 -24.05
CA SER A 55 -10.86 11.58 -25.23
C SER A 55 -9.42 11.11 -25.42
N PHE A 56 -9.20 9.80 -25.37
CA PHE A 56 -7.90 9.19 -25.66
C PHE A 56 -7.78 8.85 -27.15
N LYS A 57 -6.58 8.97 -27.72
CA LYS A 57 -6.24 8.48 -29.07
C LYS A 57 -4.96 7.65 -29.00
N PHE A 58 -4.95 6.52 -29.70
CA PHE A 58 -3.80 5.62 -29.82
C PHE A 58 -3.32 5.58 -31.28
N PHE A 59 -2.01 5.41 -31.48
CA PHE A 59 -1.40 5.20 -32.79
C PHE A 59 -0.42 4.01 -32.69
N VAL A 60 -0.37 3.19 -33.74
CA VAL A 60 0.53 2.02 -33.87
C VAL A 60 1.06 1.97 -35.31
N THR A 61 2.34 1.69 -35.49
CA THR A 61 3.01 1.58 -36.81
C THR A 61 3.95 0.38 -36.83
N TYR A 62 4.14 -0.24 -38.01
CA TYR A 62 4.85 -1.52 -38.18
C TYR A 62 5.84 -1.50 -39.36
N THR A 63 7.00 -2.17 -39.20
CA THR A 63 7.94 -2.48 -40.29
C THR A 63 8.61 -3.85 -40.07
N PRO A 64 8.72 -4.73 -41.09
CA PRO A 64 9.34 -6.05 -40.97
C PRO A 64 10.80 -6.09 -41.47
N MET A 65 11.61 -7.00 -40.89
CA MET A 65 12.93 -7.39 -41.41
C MET A 65 13.08 -8.92 -41.35
N ILE A 66 13.70 -9.53 -42.36
CA ILE A 66 13.77 -10.99 -42.56
C ILE A 66 15.22 -11.48 -42.44
N LEU A 67 15.45 -12.60 -41.73
CA LEU A 67 16.72 -13.34 -41.75
C LEU A 67 16.50 -14.86 -41.66
N LYS A 68 17.34 -15.63 -42.37
CA LYS A 68 17.33 -17.10 -42.48
C LYS A 68 18.55 -17.71 -41.77
N GLY A 69 18.44 -18.90 -41.15
CA GLY A 69 19.61 -19.64 -40.67
C GLY A 69 19.32 -20.91 -39.86
N LYS A 70 20.25 -21.87 -39.84
CA LYS A 70 20.22 -23.20 -39.16
C LYS A 70 21.63 -23.48 -38.58
N LYS A 71 21.94 -24.51 -37.78
CA LYS A 71 21.31 -25.84 -37.51
C LYS A 71 21.84 -26.41 -36.16
N THR A 72 21.01 -27.12 -35.38
CA THR A 72 21.35 -28.20 -34.40
C THR A 72 22.50 -28.06 -33.36
N ILE A 73 22.20 -28.34 -32.08
CA ILE A 73 22.91 -29.30 -31.18
C ILE A 73 21.89 -29.79 -30.12
N PRO A 74 21.70 -31.11 -29.92
CA PRO A 74 20.90 -31.68 -28.82
C PRO A 74 21.78 -32.28 -27.70
N LEU A 75 21.15 -32.83 -26.66
CA LEU A 75 21.73 -33.77 -25.66
C LEU A 75 22.58 -33.19 -24.49
N LEU A 76 22.27 -31.99 -23.99
CA LEU A 76 22.66 -31.58 -22.62
C LEU A 76 21.48 -31.04 -21.77
N LEU A 77 20.27 -31.05 -22.32
CA LEU A 77 19.10 -30.37 -21.71
C LEU A 77 18.25 -31.26 -20.78
N PHE A 78 18.63 -32.53 -20.59
CA PHE A 78 17.73 -33.56 -20.03
C PHE A 78 18.06 -34.01 -18.58
N SER A 79 19.16 -33.53 -17.96
CA SER A 79 19.62 -34.06 -16.66
C SER A 79 19.82 -33.04 -15.53
N VAL A 80 19.43 -31.76 -15.68
CA VAL A 80 19.79 -30.71 -14.69
C VAL A 80 18.61 -29.98 -14.03
N MET A 81 17.39 -29.95 -14.60
CA MET A 81 16.24 -29.27 -13.98
C MET A 81 14.98 -30.13 -13.81
N LEU A 82 15.16 -31.43 -13.58
CA LEU A 82 14.14 -32.27 -12.94
C LEU A 82 14.27 -32.26 -11.41
N LEU A 83 14.52 -31.08 -10.84
CA LEU A 83 14.47 -30.81 -9.40
C LEU A 83 13.43 -29.71 -9.13
N ILE A 84 12.18 -30.15 -9.23
CA ILE A 84 11.09 -29.91 -8.27
C ILE A 84 11.17 -28.51 -7.60
N GLY A 85 10.33 -27.54 -7.94
CA GLY A 85 8.90 -27.70 -8.18
C GLY A 85 8.10 -27.14 -7.00
N LEU A 86 8.18 -25.82 -6.81
CA LEU A 86 7.29 -25.07 -5.93
C LEU A 86 6.75 -23.88 -6.74
N PRO A 87 5.43 -23.80 -7.01
CA PRO A 87 4.85 -22.56 -7.50
C PRO A 87 4.91 -21.54 -6.37
N SER A 88 5.75 -20.51 -6.50
CA SER A 88 5.76 -19.38 -5.56
C SER A 88 4.51 -18.53 -5.80
N LEU A 89 3.39 -18.97 -5.23
CA LEU A 89 2.13 -18.25 -5.12
C LEU A 89 2.32 -17.03 -4.21
N SER A 90 2.94 -15.98 -4.75
CA SER A 90 2.77 -14.62 -4.22
C SER A 90 1.35 -14.17 -4.57
N GLN A 91 0.39 -14.62 -3.76
CA GLN A 91 -0.98 -14.19 -3.87
C GLN A 91 -1.19 -13.04 -2.87
N VAL A 92 -1.55 -11.86 -3.37
CA VAL A 92 -2.28 -10.89 -2.54
C VAL A 92 -3.64 -11.52 -2.28
N VAL A 93 -3.75 -12.23 -1.14
CA VAL A 93 -4.91 -13.06 -0.85
C VAL A 93 -6.15 -12.19 -0.70
N ASP A 94 -7.06 -12.35 -1.65
CA ASP A 94 -8.39 -11.75 -1.61
C ASP A 94 -9.29 -12.63 -0.75
N VAL A 95 -9.14 -12.48 0.57
CA VAL A 95 -9.76 -13.28 1.65
C VAL A 95 -11.31 -13.35 1.57
N GLU A 96 -11.95 -12.61 0.66
CA GLU A 96 -13.42 -12.50 0.57
C GLU A 96 -14.07 -13.23 -0.61
N THR A 97 -13.35 -14.12 -1.30
CA THR A 97 -13.94 -14.89 -2.43
C THR A 97 -14.75 -16.12 -1.98
N HIS A 98 -14.97 -16.33 -0.68
CA HIS A 98 -15.92 -17.33 -0.16
C HIS A 98 -16.96 -16.72 0.79
N ARG A 99 -18.02 -16.17 0.19
CA ARG A 99 -19.30 -15.99 0.88
C ARG A 99 -19.90 -17.35 1.22
N THR A 100 -19.82 -17.74 2.48
CA THR A 100 -20.74 -18.70 3.10
C THR A 100 -21.35 -18.06 4.34
N GLN A 101 -22.60 -18.44 4.62
CA GLN A 101 -23.42 -17.78 5.64
C GLN A 101 -22.80 -17.87 7.04
N ALA A 102 -23.36 -17.05 7.95
CA ALA A 102 -22.88 -16.87 9.31
C ALA A 102 -23.18 -18.08 10.21
N ASP A 103 -22.60 -19.24 9.88
CA ASP A 103 -22.75 -20.45 10.65
C ASP A 103 -21.42 -20.99 11.18
N THR A 104 -21.36 -21.03 12.51
CA THR A 104 -20.53 -21.82 13.47
C THR A 104 -19.01 -22.01 13.28
N LEU A 105 -18.43 -21.87 12.09
CA LEU A 105 -17.02 -22.20 11.83
C LEU A 105 -16.04 -21.10 12.29
N GLN A 106 -15.07 -21.52 13.11
CA GLN A 106 -13.80 -20.82 13.29
C GLN A 106 -13.09 -20.72 11.92
N ARG A 107 -12.54 -19.56 11.59
CA ARG A 107 -11.86 -19.32 10.31
C ARG A 107 -10.48 -18.71 10.56
N PHE A 108 -9.47 -19.32 9.95
CA PHE A 108 -8.17 -18.70 9.74
C PHE A 108 -8.13 -18.15 8.31
N ALA A 109 -7.60 -16.95 8.14
CA ALA A 109 -7.26 -16.37 6.86
C ALA A 109 -5.95 -15.60 7.01
N GLY A 110 -5.09 -15.61 6.01
CA GLY A 110 -3.80 -14.93 6.11
C GLY A 110 -3.00 -15.00 4.82
N GLY A 111 -1.95 -14.19 4.77
CA GLY A 111 -0.96 -14.15 3.70
C GLY A 111 0.45 -14.13 4.27
N PHE A 112 1.40 -14.64 3.48
CA PHE A 112 2.82 -14.47 3.73
C PHE A 112 3.52 -14.13 2.41
N GLY A 113 4.26 -13.03 2.40
CA GLY A 113 5.02 -12.55 1.26
C GLY A 113 6.47 -12.33 1.65
N ILE A 114 7.38 -12.91 0.87
CA ILE A 114 8.82 -12.65 0.97
C ILE A 114 9.34 -12.30 -0.43
N GLY A 115 10.07 -11.19 -0.52
CA GLY A 115 10.71 -10.72 -1.73
C GLY A 115 12.16 -10.37 -1.44
N LEU A 116 13.09 -11.01 -2.14
CA LEU A 116 14.51 -10.71 -2.10
C LEU A 116 14.97 -10.31 -3.50
N GLU A 117 15.44 -9.07 -3.62
CA GLU A 117 16.10 -8.55 -4.79
C GLU A 117 17.57 -8.28 -4.44
N ILE A 118 18.47 -8.81 -5.26
CA ILE A 118 19.91 -8.54 -5.20
C ILE A 118 20.33 -8.15 -6.61
N SER A 119 20.82 -6.94 -6.78
CA SER A 119 21.36 -6.47 -8.06
C SER A 119 22.74 -5.84 -7.86
N LYS A 120 23.57 -5.92 -8.90
CA LYS A 120 24.89 -5.28 -8.93
C LYS A 120 25.14 -4.74 -10.33
N ASN A 121 25.17 -3.42 -10.46
CA ASN A 121 25.63 -2.73 -11.65
C ASN A 121 26.90 -1.93 -11.27
N THR A 122 26.85 -0.59 -11.27
CA THR A 122 27.84 0.25 -10.59
C THR A 122 27.82 0.05 -9.08
N SER A 123 26.61 -0.11 -8.51
CA SER A 123 26.38 -0.32 -7.08
C SER A 123 25.67 -1.64 -6.82
N LYS A 124 25.97 -2.25 -5.67
CA LYS A 124 25.29 -3.41 -5.10
C LYS A 124 24.07 -2.93 -4.31
N ILE A 125 22.90 -3.41 -4.72
CA ILE A 125 21.62 -3.22 -4.05
C ILE A 125 21.21 -4.55 -3.43
N ILE A 126 20.75 -4.51 -2.18
CA ILE A 126 20.06 -5.61 -1.50
C ILE A 126 18.73 -5.05 -0.99
N ASN A 127 17.63 -5.63 -1.43
CA ASN A 127 16.28 -5.22 -1.09
C ASN A 127 15.50 -6.45 -0.59
N LEU A 128 15.15 -6.46 0.70
CA LEU A 128 14.42 -7.53 1.37
C LEU A 128 13.09 -6.98 1.90
N LYS A 129 12.00 -7.49 1.35
CA LYS A 129 10.62 -7.14 1.73
C LYS A 129 9.92 -8.38 2.28
N ASN A 130 9.44 -8.29 3.50
CA ASN A 130 8.65 -9.32 4.16
C ASN A 130 7.29 -8.73 4.56
N SER A 131 6.22 -9.49 4.38
CA SER A 131 4.89 -9.17 4.89
C SER A 131 4.20 -10.44 5.37
N ALA A 132 3.47 -10.35 6.46
CA ALA A 132 2.69 -11.45 6.99
C ALA A 132 1.39 -10.90 7.59
N ASP A 133 0.28 -11.59 7.37
CA ASP A 133 -0.98 -11.33 8.05
C ASP A 133 -1.67 -12.65 8.41
N LEU A 134 -2.31 -12.68 9.57
CA LEU A 134 -3.13 -13.79 10.02
C LEU A 134 -4.30 -13.24 10.84
N THR A 135 -5.51 -13.52 10.35
CA THR A 135 -6.77 -13.27 11.01
C THR A 135 -7.37 -14.59 11.48
N TYR A 136 -7.67 -14.69 12.77
CA TYR A 136 -8.44 -15.76 13.38
C TYR A 136 -9.80 -15.22 13.84
N SER A 137 -10.87 -15.63 13.15
CA SER A 137 -12.24 -15.21 13.43
C SER A 137 -13.07 -16.37 13.98
N THR A 138 -13.61 -16.21 15.18
CA THR A 138 -14.62 -17.08 15.79
C THR A 138 -16.03 -16.49 15.62
N ARG A 139 -17.08 -17.19 16.09
CA ARG A 139 -18.47 -16.68 16.06
C ARG A 139 -18.63 -15.31 16.72
N GLN A 140 -17.85 -15.01 17.77
CA GLN A 140 -17.97 -13.77 18.54
C GLN A 140 -16.73 -12.87 18.50
N HIS A 141 -15.53 -13.40 18.28
CA HIS A 141 -14.29 -12.64 18.40
C HIS A 141 -13.45 -12.73 17.13
N GLU A 142 -12.61 -11.73 16.89
CA GLU A 142 -11.66 -11.70 15.79
C GLU A 142 -10.32 -11.19 16.30
N PHE A 143 -9.26 -11.88 15.93
CA PHE A 143 -7.89 -11.61 16.32
C PHE A 143 -7.08 -11.48 15.04
N LEU A 144 -6.32 -10.40 14.91
CA LEU A 144 -5.51 -10.05 13.76
C LEU A 144 -4.09 -9.83 14.24
N ILE A 145 -3.14 -10.49 13.59
CA ILE A 145 -1.73 -10.11 13.59
C ILE A 145 -1.38 -9.73 12.15
N LEU A 146 -0.72 -8.60 11.97
CA LEU A 146 -0.04 -8.27 10.71
C LEU A 146 1.34 -7.70 10.99
N GLY A 147 2.26 -7.88 10.05
CA GLY A 147 3.57 -7.28 10.11
C GLY A 147 4.17 -7.08 8.72
N ARG A 148 5.04 -6.09 8.62
CA ARG A 148 5.82 -5.78 7.42
C ARG A 148 7.24 -5.41 7.84
N ASN A 149 8.21 -5.80 7.03
CA ASN A 149 9.60 -5.37 7.16
C ASN A 149 10.14 -5.06 5.76
N ASN A 150 10.83 -3.95 5.61
CA ASN A 150 11.35 -3.47 4.33
C ASN A 150 12.78 -2.96 4.57
N PHE A 151 13.75 -3.58 3.91
CA PHE A 151 15.17 -3.34 4.13
C PHE A 151 15.86 -3.17 2.78
N LEU A 152 16.33 -1.96 2.49
CA LEU A 152 17.04 -1.58 1.28
C LEU A 152 18.43 -1.06 1.63
N ARG A 153 19.45 -1.71 1.09
CA ARG A 153 20.86 -1.37 1.29
C ARG A 153 21.54 -1.13 -0.07
N VAL A 154 22.23 -0.01 -0.22
CA VAL A 154 22.99 0.38 -1.43
C VAL A 154 24.42 0.67 -1.02
N GLU A 155 25.41 0.04 -1.65
CA GLU A 155 26.85 0.18 -1.32
C GLU A 155 27.19 0.01 0.17
N GLY A 156 26.44 -0.85 0.88
CA GLY A 156 26.64 -1.05 2.31
C GLY A 156 26.02 0.01 3.21
N SER A 157 25.42 1.06 2.67
CA SER A 157 24.60 2.03 3.40
C SER A 157 23.12 1.62 3.40
N ASN A 158 22.44 1.72 4.54
CA ASN A 158 21.00 1.50 4.61
C ASN A 158 20.31 2.74 4.02
N VAL A 159 19.54 2.55 2.94
CA VAL A 159 18.80 3.62 2.26
C VAL A 159 17.34 3.64 2.70
N LEU A 160 16.78 2.46 2.97
CA LEU A 160 15.51 2.33 3.66
C LEU A 160 15.58 1.17 4.67
N ASN A 161 15.07 1.37 5.88
CA ASN A 161 14.89 0.32 6.87
C ASN A 161 13.69 0.66 7.77
N ASP A 162 12.54 0.11 7.41
CA ASP A 162 11.27 0.31 8.11
C ASP A 162 10.59 -1.04 8.41
N GLY A 163 9.82 -1.08 9.49
CA GLY A 163 9.03 -2.26 9.81
C GLY A 163 8.04 -2.03 10.93
N PHE A 164 7.01 -2.86 10.97
CA PHE A 164 6.03 -2.88 12.05
C PHE A 164 5.44 -4.27 12.26
N ILE A 165 4.89 -4.46 13.46
CA ILE A 165 4.01 -5.55 13.84
C ILE A 165 2.81 -4.94 14.59
N HIS A 166 1.60 -5.35 14.23
CA HIS A 166 0.35 -4.85 14.78
C HIS A 166 -0.55 -6.03 15.13
N LEU A 167 -0.93 -6.10 16.40
CA LEU A 167 -1.90 -7.02 16.97
C LEU A 167 -3.19 -6.26 17.21
N ARG A 168 -4.33 -6.79 16.80
CA ARG A 168 -5.66 -6.24 17.07
C ARG A 168 -6.62 -7.36 17.45
N SER A 169 -7.48 -7.12 18.41
CA SER A 169 -8.60 -8.01 18.76
C SER A 169 -9.89 -7.21 18.82
N VAL A 170 -10.99 -7.81 18.34
CA VAL A 170 -12.34 -7.23 18.32
C VAL A 170 -13.25 -8.25 18.96
N LEU A 171 -13.78 -7.94 20.15
CA LEU A 171 -14.67 -8.84 20.87
C LEU A 171 -16.13 -8.55 20.52
N TYR A 172 -16.97 -9.59 20.50
CA TYR A 172 -18.37 -9.50 20.07
C TYR A 172 -18.55 -8.86 18.67
N ARG A 173 -17.68 -9.21 17.71
CA ARG A 173 -17.54 -8.66 16.35
C ARG A 173 -18.82 -8.61 15.49
N ASN A 174 -19.90 -9.26 15.92
CA ASN A 174 -21.21 -9.23 15.26
C ASN A 174 -22.18 -8.18 15.84
N ARG A 175 -21.85 -7.54 16.97
CA ARG A 175 -22.64 -6.43 17.55
C ARG A 175 -22.35 -5.11 16.84
N SER A 176 -23.31 -4.19 16.82
CA SER A 176 -23.09 -2.84 16.26
C SER A 176 -22.05 -2.03 17.04
N ILE A 177 -21.87 -2.36 18.33
CA ILE A 177 -20.86 -1.79 19.22
C ILE A 177 -20.04 -2.96 19.79
N ALA A 178 -18.72 -2.91 19.63
CA ALA A 178 -17.78 -3.98 19.96
C ALA A 178 -16.49 -3.38 20.56
N PRO A 179 -15.98 -3.86 21.72
CA PRO A 179 -14.68 -3.41 22.22
C PRO A 179 -13.54 -3.98 21.37
N GLU A 180 -12.55 -3.15 21.12
CA GLU A 180 -11.34 -3.40 20.35
C GLU A 180 -10.11 -3.16 21.24
N PHE A 181 -9.10 -4.01 21.14
CA PHE A 181 -7.80 -3.82 21.78
C PHE A 181 -6.71 -3.96 20.73
N PHE A 182 -5.65 -3.16 20.81
CA PHE A 182 -4.54 -3.21 19.87
C PHE A 182 -3.20 -2.96 20.56
N LEU A 183 -2.17 -3.63 20.03
CA LEU A 183 -0.76 -3.44 20.39
C LEU A 183 0.02 -3.30 19.09
N GLN A 184 0.96 -2.37 19.01
CA GLN A 184 1.80 -2.21 17.82
C GLN A 184 3.21 -1.80 18.22
N ALA A 185 4.19 -2.41 17.56
CA ALA A 185 5.57 -1.96 17.58
C ALA A 185 5.99 -1.63 16.15
N GLN A 186 6.67 -0.50 15.95
CA GLN A 186 7.19 -0.08 14.65
C GLN A 186 8.55 0.61 14.79
N TYR A 187 9.26 0.69 13.69
CA TYR A 187 10.44 1.53 13.51
C TYR A 187 10.49 2.00 12.04
N ASN A 188 11.14 3.14 11.82
CA ASN A 188 11.47 3.65 10.49
C ASN A 188 12.75 4.48 10.66
N LEU A 189 13.90 3.91 10.29
CA LEU A 189 15.19 4.55 10.52
C LEU A 189 15.40 5.77 9.62
N ASP A 190 14.74 5.80 8.47
CA ASP A 190 14.87 6.80 7.41
C ASP A 190 14.36 8.18 7.86
N TRP A 191 13.31 8.18 8.70
CA TRP A 191 12.77 9.38 9.35
C TRP A 191 13.26 9.53 10.80
N GLY A 192 14.25 8.74 11.21
CA GLY A 192 14.84 8.78 12.56
C GLY A 192 14.02 8.11 13.66
N LEU A 193 12.89 7.44 13.34
CA LEU A 193 12.09 6.69 14.31
C LEU A 193 12.76 5.36 14.66
N LYS A 194 13.62 5.35 15.69
CA LYS A 194 14.31 4.13 16.13
C LYS A 194 13.35 3.12 16.77
N ARG A 195 12.29 3.57 17.46
CA ARG A 195 11.24 2.72 18.06
C ARG A 195 9.95 3.51 18.28
N ARG A 196 8.79 2.95 17.96
CA ARG A 196 7.49 3.35 18.53
C ARG A 196 6.75 2.10 19.00
N GLY A 197 6.37 2.07 20.26
CA GLY A 197 5.46 1.07 20.82
C GLY A 197 4.16 1.76 21.24
N LEU A 198 3.01 1.21 20.86
CA LEU A 198 1.71 1.70 21.29
C LEU A 198 0.79 0.57 21.73
N ALA A 199 -0.05 0.85 22.72
CA ALA A 199 -1.01 -0.07 23.29
C ALA A 199 -2.30 0.69 23.63
N GLY A 200 -3.45 0.15 23.30
CA GLY A 200 -4.71 0.84 23.57
C GLY A 200 -5.97 -0.01 23.43
N SER A 201 -7.07 0.63 23.79
CA SER A 201 -8.42 0.08 23.67
C SER A 201 -9.35 1.11 23.05
N ALA A 202 -10.33 0.61 22.29
CA ALA A 202 -11.31 1.42 21.59
C ALA A 202 -12.67 0.73 21.57
N VAL A 203 -13.70 1.51 21.26
CA VAL A 203 -15.04 1.01 20.96
C VAL A 203 -15.24 1.12 19.45
N ARG A 204 -15.37 -0.03 18.78
CA ARG A 204 -15.69 -0.15 17.37
C ARG A 204 -17.20 -0.05 17.17
N ILE A 205 -17.62 0.90 16.36
CA ILE A 205 -19.00 1.18 15.96
C ILE A 205 -19.15 0.82 14.48
N ARG A 206 -20.15 0.00 14.15
CA ARG A 206 -20.52 -0.37 12.77
C ARG A 206 -21.58 0.60 12.27
N PHE A 207 -21.23 1.44 11.30
CA PHE A 207 -22.18 2.36 10.67
C PHE A 207 -23.00 1.67 9.58
N ALA A 208 -22.33 0.87 8.75
CA ALA A 208 -22.95 0.18 7.63
C ALA A 208 -22.31 -1.19 7.43
N GLN A 209 -23.14 -2.18 7.14
CA GLN A 209 -22.71 -3.48 6.62
C GLN A 209 -23.78 -4.02 5.69
N THR A 210 -23.48 -3.99 4.40
CA THR A 210 -24.25 -4.62 3.34
C THR A 210 -23.40 -5.73 2.70
N GLU A 211 -23.93 -6.34 1.64
CA GLU A 211 -23.18 -7.27 0.79
C GLU A 211 -21.96 -6.62 0.11
N TYR A 212 -22.08 -5.36 -0.29
CA TYR A 212 -21.09 -4.66 -1.12
C TYR A 212 -20.26 -3.65 -0.34
N PHE A 213 -20.66 -3.25 0.86
CA PHE A 213 -20.08 -2.13 1.57
C PHE A 213 -20.05 -2.36 3.08
N ARG A 214 -18.93 -2.03 3.73
CA ARG A 214 -18.78 -2.01 5.18
C ARG A 214 -18.07 -0.74 5.62
N ALA A 215 -18.60 -0.12 6.67
CA ALA A 215 -18.01 1.04 7.30
C ALA A 215 -18.05 0.90 8.83
N PHE A 216 -16.89 1.15 9.44
CA PHE A 216 -16.69 1.14 10.89
C PHE A 216 -15.94 2.42 11.30
N ALA A 217 -16.21 2.92 12.51
CA ALA A 217 -15.23 3.70 13.25
C ALA A 217 -14.80 2.91 14.48
N SER A 218 -13.60 3.19 15.00
CA SER A 218 -13.23 2.84 16.36
C SER A 218 -12.75 4.09 17.08
N THR A 219 -13.15 4.33 18.33
CA THR A 219 -12.67 5.48 19.12
C THR A 219 -12.31 5.07 20.53
N GLY A 220 -11.23 5.64 21.09
CA GLY A 220 -10.73 5.27 22.41
C GLY A 220 -9.40 5.92 22.78
N LEU A 221 -8.62 5.22 23.60
CA LEU A 221 -7.38 5.72 24.20
C LEU A 221 -6.22 4.76 23.93
N MET A 222 -5.03 5.31 23.76
CA MET A 222 -3.78 4.57 23.66
C MET A 222 -2.65 5.25 24.41
N ILE A 223 -1.75 4.46 24.97
CA ILE A 223 -0.43 4.92 25.42
C ILE A 223 0.56 4.60 24.30
N GLU A 224 1.40 5.57 24.00
CA GLU A 224 2.42 5.50 22.96
C GLU A 224 3.77 5.93 23.53
N ASN A 225 4.82 5.15 23.32
CA ASN A 225 6.21 5.52 23.56
C ASN A 225 6.95 5.56 22.23
N GLU A 226 7.61 6.69 21.93
CA GLU A 226 8.43 6.87 20.74
C GLU A 226 9.86 7.25 21.15
N ILE A 227 10.86 6.62 20.51
CA ILE A 227 12.26 7.03 20.51
C ILE A 227 12.62 7.48 19.09
N TRP A 228 12.98 8.74 18.99
CA TRP A 228 13.46 9.39 17.79
C TRP A 228 14.94 9.75 17.97
N GLN A 229 15.72 9.63 16.89
CA GLN A 229 17.12 10.00 16.88
C GLN A 229 17.53 10.50 15.49
N ASN A 230 18.08 11.70 15.44
CA ASN A 230 18.69 12.30 14.26
C ASN A 230 20.21 12.21 14.41
N ASP A 231 20.82 11.32 13.63
CA ASP A 231 22.25 11.00 13.74
C ASP A 231 23.15 12.16 13.26
N GLU A 232 22.71 12.96 12.29
CA GLU A 232 23.45 14.12 11.78
C GLU A 232 23.57 15.24 12.84
N LYS A 233 22.47 15.53 13.55
CA LYS A 233 22.41 16.55 14.60
C LYS A 233 22.79 16.01 15.98
N SER A 234 23.10 14.71 16.09
CA SER A 234 23.31 14.00 17.37
C SER A 234 22.17 14.21 18.39
N LEU A 235 20.94 14.39 17.90
CA LEU A 235 19.76 14.61 18.74
C LEU A 235 19.05 13.28 19.00
N ARG A 236 18.62 13.08 20.25
CA ARG A 236 17.76 11.97 20.64
C ARG A 236 16.63 12.50 21.50
N GLU A 237 15.42 12.01 21.23
CA GLU A 237 14.21 12.38 21.94
C GLU A 237 13.40 11.12 22.25
N GLU A 238 12.92 10.99 23.49
CA GLU A 238 12.01 9.93 23.90
C GLU A 238 10.75 10.57 24.50
N ARG A 239 9.58 10.20 23.95
CA ARG A 239 8.27 10.73 24.36
C ARG A 239 7.37 9.57 24.73
N THR A 240 6.77 9.60 25.92
CA THR A 240 5.66 8.71 26.29
C THR A 240 4.40 9.54 26.49
N LEU A 241 3.35 9.26 25.71
CA LEU A 241 2.15 10.08 25.59
C LEU A 241 0.89 9.23 25.71
N LEU A 242 -0.08 9.71 26.48
CA LEU A 242 -1.48 9.27 26.37
C LEU A 242 -2.14 10.03 25.21
N LYS A 243 -2.72 9.31 24.26
CA LYS A 243 -3.41 9.86 23.10
C LYS A 243 -4.83 9.31 23.01
N SER A 244 -5.77 10.17 22.65
CA SER A 244 -7.01 9.74 22.01
C SER A 244 -6.69 9.19 20.62
N THR A 245 -7.39 8.14 20.23
CA THR A 245 -7.30 7.56 18.88
C THR A 245 -8.70 7.32 18.36
N THR A 246 -8.95 7.83 17.16
CA THR A 246 -10.16 7.54 16.39
C THR A 246 -9.75 7.04 15.03
N SER A 247 -10.31 5.93 14.58
CA SER A 247 -10.14 5.42 13.22
C SER A 247 -11.47 5.37 12.50
N VAL A 248 -11.42 5.49 11.17
CA VAL A 248 -12.52 5.20 10.25
C VAL A 248 -12.00 4.20 9.23
N ASN A 249 -12.71 3.08 9.06
CA ASN A 249 -12.40 2.05 8.08
C ASN A 249 -13.61 1.86 7.17
N VAL A 250 -13.40 2.03 5.87
CA VAL A 250 -14.39 1.85 4.83
C VAL A 250 -13.85 0.86 3.82
N ARG A 251 -14.63 -0.15 3.45
CA ARG A 251 -14.31 -1.07 2.34
C ARG A 251 -15.58 -1.45 1.61
N GLY A 252 -15.56 -1.36 0.28
CA GLY A 252 -16.68 -1.81 -0.52
C GLY A 252 -16.46 -1.71 -2.02
N ARG A 253 -17.41 -2.24 -2.77
CA ARG A 253 -17.46 -2.13 -4.23
C ARG A 253 -18.21 -0.86 -4.62
N ILE A 254 -17.55 0.02 -5.36
CA ILE A 254 -18.15 1.27 -5.88
C ILE A 254 -18.81 1.02 -7.24
N ALA A 255 -18.20 0.17 -8.08
CA ALA A 255 -18.76 -0.28 -9.36
C ALA A 255 -18.34 -1.75 -9.60
N GLU A 256 -18.96 -2.45 -10.56
CA GLU A 256 -18.70 -3.88 -10.82
C GLU A 256 -17.21 -4.24 -10.99
N ASN A 257 -16.44 -3.30 -11.55
CA ASN A 257 -15.00 -3.40 -11.78
C ASN A 257 -14.15 -2.53 -10.84
N LEU A 258 -14.71 -1.90 -9.81
CA LEU A 258 -14.00 -1.02 -8.88
C LEU A 258 -14.31 -1.36 -7.42
N ASP A 259 -13.36 -2.02 -6.77
CA ASP A 259 -13.36 -2.21 -5.32
C ASP A 259 -12.49 -1.12 -4.64
N PHE A 260 -12.94 -0.61 -3.50
CA PHE A 260 -12.31 0.46 -2.74
C PHE A 260 -12.09 0.04 -1.28
N ALA A 261 -10.99 0.49 -0.69
CA ALA A 261 -10.78 0.50 0.74
C ALA A 261 -10.11 1.80 1.16
N ALA A 262 -10.48 2.35 2.31
CA ALA A 262 -9.71 3.37 3.00
C ALA A 262 -9.72 3.13 4.50
N ILE A 263 -8.61 3.48 5.13
CA ILE A 263 -8.51 3.57 6.59
C ILE A 263 -7.81 4.87 6.97
N SER A 264 -8.45 5.64 7.83
CA SER A 264 -7.92 6.89 8.37
C SER A 264 -7.83 6.79 9.89
N TYR A 265 -6.79 7.38 10.47
CA TYR A 265 -6.52 7.44 11.90
C TYR A 265 -6.29 8.89 12.30
N TYR A 266 -7.00 9.35 13.32
CA TYR A 266 -6.82 10.63 14.00
C TYR A 266 -6.30 10.35 15.40
N GLN A 267 -5.02 10.66 15.64
CA GLN A 267 -4.33 10.37 16.89
C GLN A 267 -3.87 11.67 17.55
N ALA A 268 -4.54 12.11 18.61
CA ALA A 268 -4.27 13.39 19.25
C ALA A 268 -4.15 13.26 20.77
N ARG A 269 -3.29 14.07 21.38
CA ARG A 269 -3.23 14.15 22.85
C ARG A 269 -4.51 14.83 23.38
N PRO A 270 -5.10 14.40 24.50
CA PRO A 270 -6.28 15.05 25.08
C PRO A 270 -6.08 16.55 25.37
N ASP A 271 -4.87 16.96 25.77
CA ASP A 271 -4.52 18.36 26.04
C ASP A 271 -4.21 19.20 24.79
N ARG A 272 -4.05 18.55 23.62
CA ARG A 272 -3.74 19.19 22.33
C ARG A 272 -4.57 18.57 21.21
N PHE A 273 -5.88 18.44 21.40
CA PHE A 273 -6.73 17.68 20.48
C PHE A 273 -6.64 18.15 19.01
N PHE A 274 -6.61 19.48 18.79
CA PHE A 274 -6.46 20.08 17.45
C PHE A 274 -5.03 20.08 16.89
N LYS A 275 -4.08 19.41 17.56
CA LYS A 275 -2.76 19.08 17.03
C LYS A 275 -2.62 17.55 16.93
N PRO A 276 -3.27 16.92 15.94
CA PRO A 276 -3.20 15.48 15.73
C PRO A 276 -1.96 15.05 14.96
N ARG A 277 -1.68 13.75 15.02
CA ARG A 277 -1.14 12.99 13.89
C ARG A 277 -2.31 12.36 13.15
N PHE A 278 -2.48 12.67 11.88
CA PHE A 278 -3.51 12.12 11.00
C PHE A 278 -2.86 11.24 9.91
N THR A 279 -3.15 9.94 9.92
CA THR A 279 -2.64 8.99 8.92
C THR A 279 -3.80 8.44 8.11
N SER A 280 -3.66 8.37 6.79
CA SER A 280 -4.70 7.79 5.92
C SER A 280 -4.10 6.96 4.79
N ASP A 281 -4.65 5.77 4.60
CA ASP A 281 -4.33 4.82 3.52
C ASP A 281 -5.59 4.61 2.67
N TRP A 282 -5.50 4.89 1.38
CA TRP A 282 -6.56 4.76 0.38
C TRP A 282 -6.12 3.77 -0.70
N GLN A 283 -6.95 2.79 -1.00
CA GLN A 283 -6.69 1.77 -2.02
C GLN A 283 -7.87 1.65 -3.00
N LEU A 284 -7.60 1.80 -4.28
CA LEU A 284 -8.54 1.56 -5.39
C LEU A 284 -8.06 0.35 -6.19
N ARG A 285 -8.94 -0.62 -6.42
CA ARG A 285 -8.67 -1.85 -7.16
C ARG A 285 -9.59 -1.94 -8.36
N PHE A 286 -9.03 -1.64 -9.53
CA PHE A 286 -9.70 -1.69 -10.82
C PHE A 286 -9.50 -3.07 -11.45
N ARG A 287 -10.59 -3.79 -11.70
CA ARG A 287 -10.58 -5.04 -12.46
C ARG A 287 -10.59 -4.72 -13.96
N MET A 288 -9.45 -4.88 -14.61
CA MET A 288 -9.29 -4.65 -16.05
C MET A 288 -9.77 -5.86 -16.88
N SER A 289 -9.58 -7.07 -16.36
CA SER A 289 -10.17 -8.31 -16.88
C SER A 289 -10.33 -9.31 -15.73
N GLU A 290 -10.79 -10.54 -16.02
CA GLU A 290 -10.88 -11.61 -15.02
C GLU A 290 -9.52 -11.88 -14.34
N ASN A 291 -8.45 -11.90 -15.14
CA ASN A 291 -7.09 -12.21 -14.74
C ASN A 291 -6.22 -10.98 -14.42
N LEU A 292 -6.69 -9.75 -14.69
CA LEU A 292 -5.86 -8.54 -14.57
C LEU A 292 -6.54 -7.49 -13.68
N ARG A 293 -5.82 -7.05 -12.64
CA ARG A 293 -6.25 -5.93 -11.80
C ARG A 293 -5.15 -4.88 -11.69
N PHE A 294 -5.54 -3.62 -11.70
CA PHE A 294 -4.69 -2.49 -11.35
C PHE A 294 -5.04 -2.00 -9.95
N VAL A 295 -4.03 -1.84 -9.12
CA VAL A 295 -4.14 -1.39 -7.73
C VAL A 295 -3.40 -0.07 -7.61
N PHE A 296 -4.15 0.97 -7.29
CA PHE A 296 -3.62 2.26 -6.86
C PHE A 296 -3.74 2.34 -5.35
N GLN A 297 -2.67 2.72 -4.66
CA GLN A 297 -2.67 2.99 -3.24
C GLN A 297 -2.01 4.33 -2.94
N PHE A 298 -2.63 5.13 -2.08
CA PHE A 298 -2.14 6.39 -1.57
C PHE A 298 -2.12 6.37 -0.04
N VAL A 299 -0.93 6.36 0.54
CA VAL A 299 -0.71 6.48 1.98
C VAL A 299 -0.24 7.89 2.27
N SER A 300 -0.75 8.49 3.34
CA SER A 300 -0.37 9.83 3.80
C SER A 300 -0.32 9.87 5.32
N THR A 301 0.58 10.68 5.86
CA THR A 301 0.62 11.05 7.28
C THR A 301 0.90 12.54 7.40
N TYR A 302 0.02 13.24 8.09
CA TYR A 302 0.22 14.58 8.61
C TYR A 302 0.53 14.49 10.11
N ASP A 303 1.61 15.11 10.57
CA ASP A 303 1.91 15.30 11.99
C ASP A 303 2.08 16.80 12.26
N SER A 304 1.43 17.30 13.31
CA SER A 304 1.42 18.72 13.68
C SER A 304 2.35 19.06 14.85
N ASP A 305 3.06 18.06 15.39
CA ASP A 305 4.14 18.22 16.37
C ASP A 305 5.30 17.25 16.04
N PRO A 306 5.83 17.25 14.79
CA PRO A 306 6.85 16.30 14.36
C PRO A 306 8.19 16.57 15.06
N PRO A 307 8.93 15.51 15.46
CA PRO A 307 10.20 15.66 16.14
C PRO A 307 11.28 16.23 15.21
N PHE A 308 12.22 16.97 15.80
CA PHE A 308 13.36 17.61 15.10
C PHE A 308 13.02 18.53 13.91
N SER A 309 11.76 18.97 13.80
CA SER A 309 11.23 19.72 12.65
C SER A 309 11.39 18.99 11.31
N SER A 310 11.15 17.66 11.30
CA SER A 310 10.94 16.91 10.06
C SER A 310 9.64 17.37 9.35
N SER A 311 9.46 16.96 8.09
CA SER A 311 8.25 17.33 7.32
C SER A 311 6.95 16.97 8.05
N ASP A 312 6.10 17.97 8.27
CA ASP A 312 4.75 17.84 8.80
C ASP A 312 3.86 16.93 7.93
N PHE A 313 4.15 16.80 6.62
CA PHE A 313 3.39 15.96 5.69
C PHE A 313 4.29 14.99 4.93
N ILE A 314 3.90 13.72 4.92
CA ILE A 314 4.60 12.61 4.26
C ILE A 314 3.57 11.79 3.47
N TYR A 315 3.90 11.34 2.27
CA TYR A 315 3.03 10.50 1.47
C TYR A 315 3.78 9.46 0.63
N GLU A 316 3.09 8.36 0.30
CA GLU A 316 3.55 7.31 -0.60
C GLU A 316 2.45 7.02 -1.63
N ILE A 317 2.82 6.89 -2.90
CA ILE A 317 1.92 6.44 -3.97
C ILE A 317 2.48 5.12 -4.51
N ASN A 318 1.70 4.05 -4.39
CA ASN A 318 2.05 2.73 -4.89
C ASN A 318 1.10 2.34 -6.03
N ASN A 319 1.67 1.88 -7.15
CA ASN A 319 0.93 1.39 -8.32
C ASN A 319 1.35 -0.06 -8.57
N MET A 320 0.39 -0.98 -8.64
CA MET A 320 0.65 -2.41 -8.84
C MET A 320 -0.30 -2.98 -9.89
N ILE A 321 0.20 -3.92 -10.68
CA ILE A 321 -0.61 -4.76 -11.58
C ILE A 321 -0.62 -6.16 -10.97
N GLU A 322 -1.77 -6.61 -10.48
CA GLU A 322 -1.99 -7.99 -10.06
C GLU A 322 -2.42 -8.82 -11.28
N VAL A 323 -1.71 -9.92 -11.53
CA VAL A 323 -2.18 -10.98 -12.43
C VAL A 323 -2.71 -12.13 -11.57
N ARG A 324 -3.93 -12.60 -11.87
CA ARG A 324 -4.58 -13.72 -11.19
C ARG A 324 -4.82 -14.85 -12.18
N PHE A 325 -4.41 -16.04 -11.81
CA PHE A 325 -4.49 -17.28 -12.60
C PHE A 325 -5.64 -18.14 -12.08
#